data_AF-A0A956YCS7-F1
#
_entry.id   AF-A0A956YCS7-F1
#
_cell.length_a   1.000
_cell.length_b   1.000
_cell.length_c   1.000
_cell.angle_alpha   90.00
_cell.angle_beta   90.00
_cell.angle_gamma   90.00
#
_symmetry.space_group_name_H-M   'P 1'
#
loop_
_entity.id
_entity.type
_entity.pdbx_description
1 polymer ?
#
loop_
_entity_poly.entity_id
_entity_poly.type
_entity_poly.pdbx_seq_one_letter_code
_entity_poly.pdbx_strand_id
1 'polypeptide(L)' 'SFIFGDQWTTRTGGAGIGMPAFGGYAIGYRVVQAFLKKTGCTIQEATFMSASEIVAASGYFA' A
#
# COMPACT_ATOMS: atom_id res chain seq x y z
N SER A 1 8.35 -8.45 -5.39
CA SER A 1 8.15 -7.59 -4.20
C SER A 1 7.78 -6.19 -4.65
N PHE A 2 6.62 -5.65 -4.24
CA PHE A 2 6.12 -4.32 -4.61
C PHE A 2 6.92 -3.15 -4.00
N ILE A 3 7.84 -3.46 -3.07
CA ILE A 3 8.77 -2.50 -2.48
C ILE A 3 9.88 -2.15 -3.47
N PHE A 4 10.42 -3.13 -4.20
CA PHE A 4 11.61 -2.91 -5.04
C PHE A 4 11.30 -2.79 -6.54
N GLY A 5 10.05 -3.01 -6.93
CA GLY A 5 9.60 -2.89 -8.31
C GLY A 5 10.30 -3.87 -9.26
N ASP A 6 10.12 -3.61 -10.55
CA ASP A 6 10.59 -4.47 -11.64
C ASP A 6 12.10 -4.53 -11.75
N GLN A 7 12.81 -3.46 -11.35
CA GLN A 7 14.27 -3.44 -11.41
C GLN A 7 14.89 -4.59 -10.61
N TRP A 8 14.34 -4.88 -9.42
CA TRP A 8 14.80 -6.01 -8.61
C TRP A 8 14.22 -7.34 -9.10
N THR A 9 12.94 -7.37 -9.47
CA THR A 9 12.27 -8.60 -9.96
C THR A 9 12.98 -9.16 -11.19
N THR A 10 13.35 -8.31 -12.14
CA THR A 10 14.07 -8.72 -13.36
C THR A 10 15.49 -9.18 -13.07
N ARG A 11 16.20 -8.53 -12.14
CA ARG A 11 17.54 -8.95 -11.69
C ARG A 11 17.57 -10.34 -11.06
N THR A 12 16.49 -10.77 -10.44
CA THR A 12 16.37 -12.10 -9.83
C THR A 12 15.75 -13.15 -10.76
N GLY A 13 15.61 -12.86 -12.06
CA GLY A 13 15.06 -13.80 -13.05
C GLY A 13 13.53 -13.88 -13.09
N GLY A 14 12.82 -12.96 -12.43
CA GLY A 14 11.37 -12.84 -12.52
C GLY A 14 10.92 -11.97 -13.69
N ALA A 15 9.66 -12.12 -14.11
CA ALA A 15 9.04 -11.26 -15.12
C ALA A 15 8.61 -9.92 -14.51
N GLY A 16 8.99 -8.81 -15.16
CA GLY A 16 8.49 -7.47 -14.83
C GLY A 16 7.03 -7.28 -15.26
N ILE A 17 6.28 -6.52 -14.48
CA ILE A 17 4.85 -6.24 -14.72
C ILE A 17 4.56 -4.73 -14.89
N GLY A 18 5.60 -3.92 -15.06
CA GLY A 18 5.54 -2.47 -15.05
C GLY A 18 5.56 -1.84 -13.66
N MET A 19 5.96 -2.57 -12.61
CA MET A 19 5.91 -2.05 -11.24
C MET A 19 7.09 -1.09 -10.96
N PRO A 20 6.85 0.18 -10.63
CA PRO A 20 7.92 1.08 -10.21
C PRO A 20 8.48 0.68 -8.83
N ALA A 21 9.75 1.00 -8.59
CA ALA A 21 10.34 0.89 -7.27
C ALA A 21 9.52 1.72 -6.26
N PHE A 22 9.29 1.14 -5.08
CA PHE A 22 8.52 1.72 -3.98
C PHE A 22 7.05 2.07 -4.32
N GLY A 23 6.52 1.59 -5.44
CA GLY A 23 5.13 1.84 -5.84
C GLY A 23 4.13 1.37 -4.78
N GLY A 24 4.39 0.23 -4.13
CA GLY A 24 3.54 -0.28 -3.06
C GLY A 24 3.52 0.65 -1.83
N TYR A 25 4.64 1.30 -1.53
CA TYR A 25 4.74 2.24 -0.41
C TYR A 25 3.95 3.53 -0.70
N ALA A 26 4.11 4.09 -1.91
CA ALA A 26 3.39 5.29 -2.32
C ALA A 26 1.87 5.09 -2.32
N ILE A 27 1.39 3.96 -2.84
CA ILE A 27 -0.02 3.61 -2.82
C ILE A 27 -0.51 3.34 -1.40
N GLY A 28 0.23 2.55 -0.61
CA GLY A 28 -0.11 2.25 0.78
C GLY A 28 -0.27 3.51 1.63
N TYR A 29 0.60 4.50 1.45
CA TYR A 29 0.49 5.80 2.12
C TYR A 29 -0.85 6.50 1.81
N ARG A 30 -1.25 6.56 0.53
CA ARG A 30 -2.51 7.17 0.12
C ARG A 30 -3.74 6.41 0.63
N VAL A 31 -3.67 5.08 0.67
CA VAL A 31 -4.73 4.22 1.24
C VAL A 31 -4.92 4.52 2.72
N VAL A 32 -3.84 4.59 3.51
CA VAL A 32 -3.90 4.94 4.94
C VAL A 32 -4.46 6.35 5.13
N GLN A 33 -4.03 7.34 4.33
CA GLN A 33 -4.59 8.70 4.40
C GLN A 33 -6.09 8.72 4.11
N ALA A 34 -6.54 8.01 3.08
CA ALA A 34 -7.96 7.92 2.72
C ALA A 34 -8.76 7.27 3.86
N PHE A 35 -8.25 6.19 4.46
CA PHE A 35 -8.82 5.54 5.62
C PHE A 35 -8.98 6.51 6.80
N LEU A 36 -7.90 7.14 7.26
CA LEU A 36 -7.93 8.06 8.42
C LEU A 36 -8.90 9.22 8.18
N LYS A 37 -8.90 9.80 6.98
CA LYS A 37 -9.82 10.89 6.62
C LYS A 37 -11.29 10.43 6.66
N LYS A 38 -11.57 9.21 6.22
CA LYS A 38 -12.94 8.68 6.12
C LYS A 38 -13.49 8.21 7.45
N THR A 39 -12.66 7.60 8.29
CA THR A 39 -13.11 6.99 9.55
C THR A 39 -12.95 7.91 10.76
N GLY A 40 -12.08 8.91 10.68
CA GLY A 40 -11.68 9.73 11.83
C GLY A 40 -10.80 8.99 12.84
N CYS A 41 -10.35 7.78 12.51
CA CYS A 41 -9.43 6.99 13.33
C CYS A 41 -8.09 7.71 13.49
N THR A 42 -7.49 7.62 14.67
CA THR A 42 -6.15 8.17 14.92
C THR A 42 -5.07 7.27 14.32
N ILE A 43 -3.87 7.82 14.08
CA ILE A 43 -2.75 7.02 13.58
C ILE A 43 -2.31 5.96 14.58
N GLN A 44 -2.44 6.23 15.88
CA GLN A 44 -2.11 5.31 16.96
C GLN A 44 -3.02 4.08 16.94
N GLU A 45 -4.33 4.30 16.84
CA GLU A 45 -5.31 3.20 16.71
C GLU A 45 -5.10 2.41 15.43
N ALA A 46 -4.92 3.10 14.29
CA ALA A 46 -4.69 2.46 13.00
C ALA A 46 -3.42 1.59 12.97
N THR A 47 -2.41 1.88 13.80
CA THR A 47 -1.18 1.08 13.90
C THR A 47 -1.43 -0.34 14.43
N PHE A 48 -2.51 -0.54 15.18
CA PHE A 48 -2.90 -1.87 15.70
C PHE A 48 -3.90 -2.60 14.79
N MET A 49 -4.38 -1.96 13.72
CA MET A 49 -5.33 -2.56 12.78
C MET A 49 -4.61 -3.38 11.71
N SER A 50 -5.30 -4.39 11.17
CA SER A 50 -4.76 -5.15 10.04
C SER A 50 -4.79 -4.34 8.74
N ALA A 51 -3.86 -4.63 7.84
CA ALA A 51 -3.85 -4.02 6.51
C ALA A 51 -5.15 -4.28 5.74
N SER A 52 -5.78 -5.45 5.90
CA SER A 52 -7.06 -5.79 5.28
C SER A 52 -8.20 -4.88 5.73
N GLU A 53 -8.29 -4.59 7.03
CA GLU A 53 -9.32 -3.69 7.58
C GLU A 53 -9.14 -2.27 7.05
N ILE A 54 -7.90 -1.77 7.03
CA ILE A 54 -7.57 -0.44 6.50
C ILE A 54 -7.94 -0.35 5.02
N VAL A 55 -7.55 -1.34 4.20
CA VAL A 55 -7.83 -1.34 2.75
C VAL A 55 -9.35 -1.36 2.51
N ALA A 56 -10.09 -2.26 3.17
CA ALA A 56 -11.53 -2.39 3.00
C ALA A 56 -12.29 -1.11 3.39
N ALA A 57 -11.89 -0.49 4.50
CA ALA A 57 -12.55 0.73 4.99
C ALA A 57 -12.12 1.99 4.23
N SER A 58 -10.91 2.03 3.66
CA SER A 58 -10.33 3.22 3.00
C SER A 58 -11.19 3.82 1.90
N GLY A 59 -11.90 2.98 1.14
CA GLY A 59 -12.59 3.40 -0.08
C GLY A 59 -11.65 3.90 -1.20
N TYR A 60 -10.34 3.66 -1.10
CA TYR A 60 -9.37 4.17 -2.08
C TYR A 60 -9.42 3.41 -3.42
N PHE A 61 -9.86 2.16 -3.40
CA PHE A 61 -9.96 1.28 -4.58
C PHE A 61 -11.41 1.00 -5.02
N ALA A 62 -12.38 1.70 -4.43
CA ALA A 62 -13.81 1.54 -4.71
C ALA A 62 -14.29 2.45 -5.85
#